data_AF-A0A397HT26-F1
#
_entry.id   AF-A0A397HT26-F1
#
_cell.length_a   1.000
_cell.length_b   1.000
_cell.length_c   1.000
_cell.angle_alpha   90.00
_cell.angle_beta   90.00
_cell.angle_gamma   90.00
#
_symmetry.space_group_name_H-M   'P 1'
#
loop_
_entity.id
_entity.type
_entity.pdbx_description
1 polymer ?
#
loop_
_entity_poly.entity_id
_entity_poly.type
_entity_poly.pdbx_seq_one_letter_code
_entity_poly.pdbx_strand_id
1 'polypeptide(L)'
;MAPAGKVPPSLPVWSFPTRLTQKVLYTRESARKEYYPIPEALNTIDVLDVLHNHTLLANTFWPWSETEVVLEKRGTTELVISSSAASTRATMSTTAEGIVYEEEMPLGLKMTIVYRVADMQDQPREKDFPASAGPTSLAESRLYVVEERSVAAPRPLSMLVKVKEGPIEKTPHLVWLLNELGRNGKNMTEALTGLRGLAGDLDDTGEPGKAKAD
;
A
#
# COMPACT_ATOMS: atom_id res chain seq x y z
N MET A 1 -47.94 49.86 17.33
CA MET A 1 -47.08 50.32 16.23
C MET A 1 -45.78 50.82 16.84
N ALA A 2 -44.76 49.98 16.86
CA ALA A 2 -43.40 50.25 17.35
C ALA A 2 -42.40 49.53 16.41
N PRO A 3 -41.18 50.06 16.19
CA PRO A 3 -40.36 49.70 15.04
C PRO A 3 -39.05 48.96 15.38
N ALA A 4 -38.39 48.50 14.30
CA ALA A 4 -36.96 48.23 14.14
C ALA A 4 -36.37 46.95 14.79
N GLY A 5 -36.11 45.95 13.95
CA GLY A 5 -35.05 44.96 14.14
C GLY A 5 -34.12 44.99 12.93
N LYS A 6 -32.93 45.59 13.08
CA LYS A 6 -31.84 45.53 12.10
C LYS A 6 -31.27 44.10 12.09
N VAL A 7 -31.30 43.44 10.94
CA VAL A 7 -30.57 42.19 10.70
C VAL A 7 -29.10 42.53 10.42
N PRO A 8 -28.12 41.92 11.12
CA PRO A 8 -26.72 42.17 10.83
C PRO A 8 -26.30 41.51 9.50
N PRO A 9 -25.34 42.10 8.76
CA PRO A 9 -24.86 41.49 7.52
C PRO A 9 -24.09 40.21 7.84
N SER A 10 -24.46 39.12 7.16
CA SER A 10 -23.72 37.86 7.15
C SER A 10 -22.29 38.09 6.64
N LEU A 11 -21.31 37.65 7.43
CA LEU A 11 -19.92 37.60 6.99
C LEU A 11 -19.78 36.62 5.83
N PRO A 12 -18.96 36.91 4.80
CA PRO A 12 -18.71 35.96 3.74
C PRO A 12 -17.96 34.75 4.32
N VAL A 13 -18.54 33.57 4.15
CA VAL A 13 -17.87 32.29 4.37
C VAL A 13 -16.80 32.17 3.30
N TRP A 14 -15.55 32.41 3.66
CA TRP A 14 -14.41 32.14 2.80
C TRP A 14 -14.25 30.63 2.65
N SER A 15 -14.86 30.07 1.60
CA SER A 15 -14.51 28.73 1.12
C SER A 15 -13.17 28.82 0.41
N PHE A 16 -12.09 28.51 1.12
CA PHE A 16 -10.80 28.30 0.49
C PHE A 16 -10.83 26.98 -0.30
N PRO A 17 -10.41 26.96 -1.58
CA PRO A 17 -10.27 25.72 -2.33
C PRO A 17 -9.04 24.94 -1.81
N THR A 18 -9.31 23.89 -1.03
CA THR A 18 -8.32 23.01 -0.37
C THR A 18 -7.32 22.31 -1.30
N ARG A 19 -7.53 22.34 -2.63
CA ARG A 19 -6.65 21.64 -3.59
C ARG A 19 -5.38 22.40 -3.98
N LEU A 20 -5.35 23.73 -3.90
CA LEU A 20 -4.17 24.50 -4.33
C LEU A 20 -3.11 24.66 -3.23
N THR A 21 -3.52 24.66 -1.96
CA THR A 21 -2.63 24.79 -0.80
C THR A 21 -1.74 23.57 -0.58
N GLN A 22 -2.17 22.37 -0.97
CA GLN A 22 -1.43 21.12 -0.73
C GLN A 22 -0.11 21.05 -1.52
N LYS A 23 -0.08 21.58 -2.77
CA LYS A 23 1.16 21.65 -3.60
C LYS A 23 2.19 22.66 -3.08
N VAL A 24 1.76 23.65 -2.29
CA VAL A 24 2.66 24.71 -1.76
C VAL A 24 3.34 24.27 -0.46
N LEU A 25 2.79 23.27 0.25
CA LEU A 25 3.29 22.87 1.56
C LEU A 25 3.99 21.51 1.55
N TYR A 26 3.75 20.68 0.54
CA TYR A 26 4.30 19.33 0.45
C TYR A 26 5.09 19.12 -0.85
N THR A 27 6.13 18.30 -0.74
CA THR A 27 6.89 17.74 -1.85
C THR A 27 6.60 16.24 -1.91
N ARG A 28 6.52 15.65 -3.11
CA ARG A 28 6.36 14.21 -3.29
C ARG A 28 7.57 13.64 -4.01
N GLU A 29 8.11 12.55 -3.49
CA GLU A 29 9.10 11.72 -4.14
C GLU A 29 8.52 10.34 -4.44
N SER A 30 8.91 9.73 -5.56
CA SER A 30 8.42 8.43 -6.00
C SER A 30 9.58 7.47 -6.23
N ALA A 31 9.40 6.21 -5.82
CA ALA A 31 10.32 5.13 -6.16
C ALA A 31 10.11 4.67 -7.61
N ARG A 32 11.01 3.82 -8.09
CA ARG A 32 10.78 3.08 -9.35
C ARG A 32 9.62 2.11 -9.19
N LYS A 33 8.99 1.79 -10.32
CA LYS A 33 7.95 0.76 -10.34
C LYS A 33 8.57 -0.61 -10.16
N GLU A 34 7.94 -1.45 -9.35
CA GLU A 34 8.33 -2.84 -9.16
C GLU A 34 7.26 -3.77 -9.72
N TYR A 35 7.68 -4.91 -10.24
CA TYR A 35 6.83 -5.85 -10.94
C TYR A 35 6.97 -7.22 -10.30
N TYR A 36 5.85 -7.76 -9.84
CA TYR A 36 5.78 -9.04 -9.15
C TYR A 36 4.94 -10.01 -9.97
N PRO A 37 5.51 -11.15 -10.44
CA PRO A 37 4.76 -12.08 -11.29
C PRO A 37 3.60 -12.71 -10.51
N ILE A 38 2.44 -12.84 -11.17
CA ILE A 38 1.27 -13.53 -10.64
C ILE A 38 1.31 -15.00 -11.08
N PRO A 39 1.00 -15.97 -10.20
CA PRO A 39 0.89 -17.37 -10.59
C PRO A 39 -0.10 -17.59 -11.75
N GLU A 40 0.24 -18.45 -12.71
CA GLU A 40 -0.61 -18.73 -13.88
C GLU A 40 -2.01 -19.27 -13.53
N ALA A 41 -2.16 -19.85 -12.34
CA ALA A 41 -3.45 -20.32 -11.82
C ALA A 41 -4.43 -19.18 -11.48
N LEU A 42 -3.92 -17.95 -11.32
CA LEU A 42 -4.71 -16.77 -11.00
C LEU A 42 -4.90 -15.89 -12.24
N ASN A 43 -6.12 -15.38 -12.41
CA ASN A 43 -6.44 -14.37 -13.40
C ASN A 43 -6.61 -12.98 -12.74
N THR A 44 -6.83 -11.95 -13.55
CA THR A 44 -7.02 -10.57 -13.08
C THR A 44 -8.14 -10.44 -12.05
N ILE A 45 -9.27 -11.14 -12.23
CA ILE A 45 -10.41 -11.06 -11.30
C ILE A 45 -10.01 -11.65 -9.95
N ASP A 46 -9.34 -12.80 -9.93
CA ASP A 46 -8.89 -13.43 -8.68
C ASP A 46 -7.96 -12.50 -7.88
N VAL A 47 -7.06 -11.80 -8.56
CA VAL A 47 -6.13 -10.86 -7.92
C VAL A 47 -6.83 -9.59 -7.47
N LEU A 48 -7.76 -9.05 -8.28
CA LEU A 48 -8.57 -7.90 -7.88
C LEU A 48 -9.47 -8.22 -6.69
N ASP A 49 -10.02 -9.43 -6.60
CA ASP A 49 -10.81 -9.85 -5.43
C ASP A 49 -9.97 -9.82 -4.14
N VAL A 50 -8.68 -10.18 -4.22
CA VAL A 50 -7.73 -10.01 -3.11
C VAL A 50 -7.48 -8.54 -2.83
N LEU A 51 -7.13 -7.75 -3.86
CA LEU A 51 -6.77 -6.34 -3.70
C LEU A 51 -7.95 -5.46 -3.24
N HIS A 52 -9.19 -5.85 -3.53
CA HIS A 52 -10.39 -5.10 -3.15
C HIS A 52 -10.90 -5.49 -1.77
N ASN A 53 -10.40 -6.58 -1.19
CA ASN A 53 -10.74 -7.00 0.16
C ASN A 53 -9.82 -6.30 1.18
N HIS A 54 -10.25 -5.12 1.64
CA HIS A 54 -9.47 -4.30 2.56
C HIS A 54 -9.19 -5.00 3.90
N THR A 55 -10.12 -5.80 4.41
CA THR A 55 -9.91 -6.59 5.64
C THR A 55 -8.84 -7.66 5.44
N LEU A 56 -8.87 -8.36 4.30
CA LEU A 56 -7.85 -9.34 3.93
C LEU A 56 -6.47 -8.69 3.81
N LEU A 57 -6.39 -7.56 3.10
CA LEU A 57 -5.14 -6.82 2.92
C LEU A 57 -4.60 -6.28 4.23
N ALA A 58 -5.45 -5.78 5.12
CA ALA A 58 -5.00 -5.32 6.44
C ALA A 58 -4.36 -6.46 7.24
N ASN A 59 -4.99 -7.64 7.27
CA ASN A 59 -4.42 -8.84 7.90
C ASN A 59 -3.16 -9.34 7.19
N THR A 60 -2.97 -9.01 5.91
CA THR A 60 -1.78 -9.39 5.13
C THR A 60 -0.61 -8.44 5.38
N PHE A 61 -0.89 -7.14 5.44
CA PHE A 61 0.12 -6.11 5.66
C PHE A 61 0.55 -6.01 7.13
N TRP A 62 -0.34 -6.32 8.07
CA TRP A 62 -0.05 -6.32 9.51
C TRP A 62 -0.62 -7.56 10.21
N PRO A 63 -0.02 -8.74 10.01
CA PRO A 63 -0.54 -10.00 10.55
C PRO A 63 -0.63 -10.04 12.09
N TRP A 64 0.14 -9.20 12.80
CA TRP A 64 0.19 -9.17 14.26
C TRP A 64 -0.26 -7.86 14.90
N SER A 65 -0.68 -6.89 14.11
CA SER A 65 -1.18 -5.64 14.67
C SER A 65 -2.68 -5.70 14.88
N GLU A 66 -3.16 -5.05 15.93
CA GLU A 66 -4.58 -4.84 16.11
C GLU A 66 -5.03 -3.79 15.10
N THR A 67 -5.93 -4.17 14.20
CA THR A 67 -6.48 -3.26 13.20
C THR A 67 -7.91 -2.93 13.55
N GLU A 68 -8.20 -1.65 13.73
CA GLU A 68 -9.55 -1.14 13.95
C GLU A 68 -10.04 -0.36 12.72
N VAL A 69 -11.24 -0.67 12.24
CA VAL A 69 -11.89 0.06 11.15
C VAL A 69 -12.54 1.32 11.73
N VAL A 70 -11.97 2.49 11.41
CA VAL A 70 -12.47 3.79 11.89
C VAL A 70 -13.59 4.30 11.00
N LEU A 71 -13.48 4.07 9.69
CA LEU A 71 -14.45 4.53 8.72
C LEU A 71 -14.49 3.59 7.53
N GLU A 72 -15.70 3.22 7.14
CA GLU A 72 -15.93 2.45 5.91
C GLU A 72 -16.89 3.23 5.00
N LYS A 73 -16.42 3.53 3.79
CA LYS A 73 -17.16 4.16 2.72
C LYS A 73 -17.05 3.28 1.47
N ARG A 74 -17.93 3.50 0.49
CA ARG A 74 -17.88 2.75 -0.78
C ARG A 74 -16.50 2.87 -1.42
N GLY A 75 -15.76 1.75 -1.47
CA GLY A 75 -14.42 1.66 -2.06
C GLY A 75 -13.33 2.37 -1.25
N THR A 76 -13.57 2.77 0.00
CA THR A 76 -12.54 3.39 0.85
C THR A 76 -12.71 2.98 2.30
N THR A 77 -11.64 2.48 2.92
CA THR A 77 -11.61 2.11 4.33
C THR A 77 -10.48 2.82 5.03
N GLU A 78 -10.78 3.50 6.13
CA GLU A 78 -9.78 4.07 7.04
C GLU A 78 -9.61 3.14 8.24
N LEU A 79 -8.34 2.85 8.53
CA LEU A 79 -7.91 1.90 9.54
C LEU A 79 -6.99 2.61 10.54
N VAL A 80 -7.08 2.24 11.80
CA VAL A 80 -6.04 2.51 12.79
C VAL A 80 -5.37 1.19 13.10
N ILE A 81 -4.07 1.13 12.84
CA ILE A 81 -3.23 -0.02 13.11
C ILE A 81 -2.48 0.27 14.40
N SER A 82 -2.72 -0.54 15.42
CA SER A 82 -2.10 -0.42 16.73
C SER A 82 -1.10 -1.56 16.92
N SER A 83 0.13 -1.19 17.29
CA SER A 83 1.17 -2.09 17.76
C SER A 83 1.52 -1.75 19.21
N SER A 84 2.33 -2.60 19.85
CA SER A 84 2.79 -2.38 21.24
C SER A 84 3.57 -1.08 21.45
N ALA A 85 4.18 -0.53 20.40
CA ALA A 85 5.02 0.67 20.45
C ALA A 85 4.39 1.93 19.84
N ALA A 86 3.48 1.79 18.88
CA ALA A 86 2.88 2.92 18.17
C ALA A 86 1.55 2.56 17.51
N SER A 87 0.71 3.57 17.28
CA SER A 87 -0.44 3.47 16.38
C SER A 87 -0.22 4.31 15.13
N THR A 88 -0.75 3.85 14.01
CA THR A 88 -0.62 4.49 12.70
C THR A 88 -1.96 4.44 11.99
N ARG A 89 -2.33 5.55 11.33
CA ARG A 89 -3.53 5.60 10.50
C ARG A 89 -3.18 5.20 9.08
N ALA A 90 -4.03 4.36 8.50
CA ALA A 90 -3.94 4.03 7.10
C ALA A 90 -5.28 4.17 6.38
N THR A 91 -5.23 4.36 5.07
CA THR A 91 -6.40 4.44 4.21
C THR A 91 -6.20 3.52 3.01
N MET A 92 -7.19 2.69 2.75
CA MET A 92 -7.26 1.78 1.61
C MET A 92 -8.35 2.27 0.68
N SER A 93 -8.04 2.47 -0.59
CA SER A 93 -8.98 2.93 -1.61
C SER A 93 -8.96 2.00 -2.82
N THR A 94 -10.08 1.35 -3.09
CA THR A 94 -10.27 0.51 -4.27
C THR A 94 -10.27 1.35 -5.54
N THR A 95 -9.62 0.83 -6.58
CA THR A 95 -9.64 1.38 -7.95
C THR A 95 -10.13 0.32 -8.93
N ALA A 96 -10.28 0.64 -10.21
CA ALA A 96 -10.71 -0.38 -11.18
C ALA A 96 -9.61 -1.43 -11.45
N GLU A 97 -8.35 -1.03 -11.31
CA GLU A 97 -7.17 -1.84 -11.65
C GLU A 97 -6.43 -2.40 -10.42
N GLY A 98 -6.92 -2.15 -9.20
CA GLY A 98 -6.29 -2.60 -7.96
C GLY A 98 -6.60 -1.68 -6.78
N ILE A 99 -5.60 -1.31 -5.99
CA ILE A 99 -5.78 -0.56 -4.75
C ILE A 99 -4.73 0.55 -4.57
N VAL A 100 -5.18 1.66 -4.00
CA VAL A 100 -4.32 2.70 -3.43
C VAL A 100 -4.32 2.56 -1.93
N TYR A 101 -3.12 2.40 -1.39
CA TYR A 101 -2.84 2.32 0.02
C TYR A 101 -2.11 3.58 0.47
N GLU A 102 -2.56 4.21 1.56
CA GLU A 102 -1.93 5.38 2.14
C GLU A 102 -1.69 5.20 3.64
N GLU A 103 -0.50 5.57 4.12
CA GLU A 103 -0.07 5.42 5.51
C GLU A 103 0.42 6.77 6.04
N GLU A 104 -0.10 7.18 7.20
CA GLU A 104 0.43 8.33 7.92
C GLU A 104 1.74 7.94 8.62
N MET A 105 2.79 8.67 8.33
CA MET A 105 4.12 8.43 8.88
C MET A 105 4.45 9.56 9.87
N PRO A 106 5.40 9.37 10.79
CA PRO A 106 5.82 10.42 11.72
C PRO A 106 6.19 11.73 11.02
N LEU A 107 6.09 12.85 11.75
CA LEU A 107 6.45 14.19 11.25
C LEU A 107 5.56 14.70 10.10
N GLY A 108 4.34 14.15 9.98
CA GLY A 108 3.39 14.55 8.93
C GLY A 108 3.79 14.07 7.53
N LEU A 109 4.67 13.07 7.46
CA LEU A 109 4.96 12.36 6.23
C LEU A 109 3.77 11.47 5.85
N LYS A 110 3.58 11.21 4.56
CA LYS A 110 2.54 10.30 4.08
C LYS A 110 3.11 9.38 3.01
N MET A 111 3.09 8.09 3.27
CA MET A 111 3.45 7.08 2.28
C MET A 111 2.22 6.70 1.47
N THR A 112 2.37 6.58 0.16
CA THR A 112 1.33 6.09 -0.76
C THR A 112 1.93 4.95 -1.57
N ILE A 113 1.25 3.81 -1.58
CA ILE A 113 1.60 2.63 -2.35
C ILE A 113 0.40 2.29 -3.23
N VAL A 114 0.64 2.08 -4.52
CA VAL A 114 -0.40 1.73 -5.48
C VAL A 114 -0.07 0.34 -6.00
N TYR A 115 -0.97 -0.61 -5.79
CA TYR A 115 -0.89 -1.93 -6.39
C TYR A 115 -1.87 -2.00 -7.55
N ARG A 116 -1.39 -2.38 -8.73
CA ARG A 116 -2.22 -2.57 -9.93
C ARG A 116 -1.94 -3.91 -10.57
N VAL A 117 -2.94 -4.48 -11.21
CA VAL A 117 -2.75 -5.64 -12.08
C VAL A 117 -2.46 -5.16 -13.49
N ALA A 118 -1.38 -5.64 -14.10
CA ALA A 118 -1.00 -5.32 -15.48
C ALA A 118 -0.64 -6.58 -16.28
N ASP A 119 -0.87 -6.55 -17.59
CA ASP A 119 -0.36 -7.55 -18.52
C ASP A 119 1.04 -7.12 -19.03
N MET A 120 1.92 -8.08 -19.30
CA MET A 120 3.24 -7.85 -19.90
C MET A 120 3.17 -7.02 -21.20
N GLN A 121 2.05 -7.08 -21.94
CA GLN A 121 1.84 -6.27 -23.15
C GLN A 121 1.74 -4.76 -22.87
N ASP A 122 1.39 -4.35 -21.65
CA ASP A 122 1.22 -2.94 -21.28
C ASP A 122 2.54 -2.27 -20.84
N GLN A 123 3.68 -2.98 -20.94
CA GLN A 123 4.97 -2.40 -20.58
C GLN A 123 5.41 -1.36 -21.63
N PRO A 124 5.67 -0.09 -21.24
CA PRO A 124 6.49 0.75 -22.08
C PRO A 124 7.87 0.08 -22.13
N ARG A 125 8.31 -0.32 -23.34
CA ARG A 125 9.68 -0.79 -23.56
C ARG A 125 10.64 0.33 -23.15
N GLU A 126 11.07 0.35 -21.90
CA GLU A 126 12.15 1.21 -21.44
C GLU A 126 13.38 0.83 -22.27
N LYS A 127 13.86 1.81 -23.03
CA LYS A 127 14.76 1.64 -24.17
C LYS A 127 16.24 1.47 -23.77
N ASP A 128 16.52 1.00 -22.55
CA ASP A 128 17.85 1.07 -21.95
C ASP A 128 18.43 -0.26 -21.44
N PHE A 129 17.82 -1.41 -21.75
CA PHE A 129 18.48 -2.71 -21.51
C PHE A 129 19.13 -3.23 -22.80
N PRO A 130 20.45 -3.49 -22.83
CA PRO A 130 21.08 -4.09 -23.99
C PRO A 130 20.59 -5.54 -24.13
N ALA A 131 19.99 -5.82 -25.29
CA ALA A 131 19.62 -7.17 -25.70
C ALA A 131 20.85 -8.08 -25.64
N SER A 132 20.86 -9.01 -24.68
CA SER A 132 21.83 -10.09 -24.64
C SER A 132 21.13 -11.42 -24.38
N ALA A 133 21.05 -12.20 -25.46
CA ALA A 133 20.94 -13.66 -25.53
C ALA A 133 19.64 -14.35 -25.04
N GLY A 134 18.83 -14.75 -26.02
CA GLY A 134 18.30 -16.13 -26.14
C GLY A 134 17.08 -16.54 -25.32
N PRO A 135 16.09 -17.26 -25.91
CA PRO A 135 14.86 -17.65 -25.23
C PRO A 135 15.12 -18.85 -24.33
N THR A 136 15.19 -18.61 -23.02
CA THR A 136 15.13 -19.69 -22.02
C THR A 136 13.85 -19.52 -21.22
N SER A 137 12.80 -20.14 -21.78
CA SER A 137 11.55 -20.57 -21.15
C SER A 137 11.62 -20.70 -19.63
N LEU A 138 11.10 -19.70 -18.93
CA LEU A 138 10.61 -19.81 -17.56
C LEU A 138 9.20 -19.22 -17.64
N ALA A 139 8.19 -20.08 -17.56
CA ALA A 139 6.75 -19.78 -17.63
C ALA A 139 6.46 -18.28 -17.41
N GLU A 140 6.36 -17.53 -18.50
CA GLU A 140 6.19 -16.08 -18.45
C GLU A 140 4.77 -15.82 -17.96
N SER A 141 4.59 -15.72 -16.64
CA SER A 141 3.39 -15.19 -16.02
C SER A 141 3.00 -13.91 -16.75
N ARG A 142 1.92 -13.97 -17.52
CA ARG A 142 1.48 -12.84 -18.36
C ARG A 142 0.99 -11.66 -17.51
N LEU A 143 0.59 -11.94 -16.28
CA LEU A 143 0.06 -10.97 -15.32
C LEU A 143 1.09 -10.65 -14.24
N TYR A 144 1.15 -9.37 -13.88
CA TYR A 144 2.00 -8.84 -12.83
C TYR A 144 1.20 -7.96 -11.88
N VAL A 145 1.58 -7.99 -10.60
CA VAL A 145 1.26 -6.91 -9.67
C VAL A 145 2.33 -5.84 -9.83
N VAL A 146 1.92 -4.65 -10.26
CA VAL A 146 2.76 -3.46 -10.37
C VAL A 146 2.61 -2.67 -9.09
N GLU A 147 3.74 -2.41 -8.45
CA GLU A 147 3.83 -1.55 -7.28
C GLU A 147 4.41 -0.19 -7.66
N GLU A 148 3.70 0.88 -7.30
CA GLU A 148 4.20 2.25 -7.38
C GLU A 148 4.23 2.88 -5.98
N ARG A 149 5.39 3.32 -5.52
CA ARG A 149 5.56 3.93 -4.19
C ARG A 149 5.85 5.41 -4.29
N SER A 150 5.31 6.17 -3.35
CA SER A 150 5.67 7.57 -3.17
C SER A 150 5.57 8.00 -1.72
N VAL A 151 6.38 8.98 -1.35
CA VAL A 151 6.31 9.64 -0.04
C VAL A 151 6.06 11.12 -0.26
N ALA A 152 5.02 11.64 0.38
CA ALA A 152 4.78 13.06 0.48
C ALA A 152 5.35 13.56 1.82
N ALA A 153 6.10 14.66 1.75
CA ALA A 153 6.77 15.27 2.88
C ALA A 153 6.44 16.75 2.97
N PRO A 154 6.24 17.31 4.17
CA PRO A 154 6.25 18.75 4.35
C PRO A 154 7.54 19.34 3.78
N ARG A 155 7.46 20.45 3.05
CA ARG A 155 8.63 21.07 2.39
C ARG A 155 9.85 21.25 3.30
N PRO A 156 9.74 21.66 4.58
CA PRO A 156 10.89 21.77 5.47
C PRO A 156 11.66 20.46 5.66
N LEU A 157 10.98 19.31 5.55
CA LEU A 157 11.56 17.98 5.71
C LEU A 157 11.91 17.32 4.38
N SER A 158 11.49 17.88 3.24
CA SER A 158 11.61 17.22 1.93
C SER A 158 13.05 16.84 1.55
N MET A 159 14.04 17.65 1.92
CA MET A 159 15.46 17.36 1.65
C MET A 159 16.02 16.16 2.46
N LEU A 160 15.32 15.75 3.53
CA LEU A 160 15.71 14.64 4.39
C LEU A 160 15.02 13.34 3.99
N VAL A 161 13.98 13.43 3.17
CA VAL A 161 13.24 12.27 2.70
C VAL A 161 13.99 11.67 1.52
N LYS A 162 14.21 10.36 1.60
CA LYS A 162 14.65 9.54 0.47
C LYS A 162 13.78 8.31 0.46
N VAL A 163 13.10 8.07 -0.65
CA VAL A 163 12.33 6.85 -0.82
C VAL A 163 13.31 5.70 -1.02
N LYS A 164 13.22 4.65 -0.19
CA LYS A 164 14.03 3.45 -0.36
C LYS A 164 13.56 2.68 -1.58
N GLU A 165 14.47 2.36 -2.49
CA GLU A 165 14.24 1.41 -3.57
C GLU A 165 14.23 -0.03 -3.02
N GLY A 166 13.52 -0.95 -3.69
CA GLY A 166 13.40 -2.35 -3.27
C GLY A 166 12.14 -2.67 -2.45
N PRO A 167 11.82 -3.96 -2.25
CA PRO A 167 10.56 -4.40 -1.66
C PRO A 167 10.35 -3.81 -0.26
N ILE A 168 9.15 -3.28 -0.01
CA ILE A 168 8.71 -2.95 1.36
C ILE A 168 8.26 -4.23 2.06
N GLU A 169 8.35 -4.29 3.39
CA GLU A 169 7.97 -5.49 4.17
C GLU A 169 6.55 -6.01 3.89
N LYS A 170 5.64 -5.13 3.47
CA LYS A 170 4.23 -5.46 3.16
C LYS A 170 4.04 -6.24 1.85
N THR A 171 4.88 -5.99 0.85
CA THR A 171 4.71 -6.55 -0.50
C THR A 171 5.07 -8.03 -0.59
N PRO A 172 6.15 -8.52 0.06
CA PRO A 172 6.42 -9.95 0.18
C PRO A 172 5.25 -10.73 0.76
N HIS A 173 4.52 -10.21 1.75
CA HIS A 173 3.34 -10.88 2.30
C HIS A 173 2.21 -11.01 1.28
N LEU A 174 1.96 -9.95 0.50
CA LEU A 174 0.97 -9.98 -0.58
C LEU A 174 1.36 -10.97 -1.68
N VAL A 175 2.61 -10.91 -2.14
CA VAL A 175 3.13 -11.82 -3.17
C VAL A 175 3.07 -13.26 -2.70
N TRP A 176 3.44 -13.51 -1.44
CA TRP A 176 3.33 -14.83 -0.84
C TRP A 176 1.88 -15.31 -0.79
N LEU A 177 0.94 -14.46 -0.37
CA LEU A 177 -0.48 -14.80 -0.31
C LEU A 177 -1.02 -15.19 -1.68
N LEU A 178 -0.67 -14.44 -2.73
CA LEU A 178 -1.07 -14.73 -4.10
C LEU A 178 -0.45 -16.04 -4.61
N ASN A 179 0.82 -16.31 -4.31
CA ASN A 179 1.47 -17.56 -4.64
C ASN A 179 0.77 -18.77 -3.99
N GLU A 180 0.46 -18.65 -2.71
CA GLU A 180 -0.19 -19.71 -1.95
C GLU A 180 -1.64 -19.91 -2.40
N LEU A 181 -2.36 -18.83 -2.74
CA LEU A 181 -3.69 -18.89 -3.33
C LEU A 181 -3.69 -19.61 -4.68
N GLY A 182 -2.70 -19.33 -5.54
CA GLY A 182 -2.51 -20.02 -6.81
C GLY A 182 -2.21 -21.51 -6.63
N ARG A 183 -1.40 -21.86 -5.62
CA ARG A 183 -1.03 -23.24 -5.29
C ARG A 183 -2.20 -24.07 -4.74
N ASN A 184 -3.02 -23.47 -3.87
CA ASN A 184 -4.11 -24.16 -3.17
C ASN A 184 -5.44 -24.09 -3.92
N GLY A 185 -5.41 -23.91 -5.24
CA GLY A 185 -6.61 -23.91 -6.07
C GLY A 185 -7.62 -22.82 -5.68
N LYS A 186 -7.12 -21.64 -5.27
CA LYS A 186 -7.91 -20.47 -4.83
C LYS A 186 -8.57 -20.62 -3.46
N ASN A 187 -8.07 -21.52 -2.61
CA ASN A 187 -8.51 -21.63 -1.22
C ASN A 187 -7.88 -20.54 -0.33
N MET A 188 -8.63 -19.46 -0.08
CA MET A 188 -8.18 -18.32 0.73
C MET A 188 -7.87 -18.67 2.20
N THR A 189 -8.63 -19.60 2.79
CA THR A 189 -8.47 -19.97 4.20
C THR A 189 -7.14 -20.67 4.46
N GLU A 190 -6.74 -21.56 3.55
CA GLU A 190 -5.45 -22.25 3.62
C GLU A 190 -4.29 -21.28 3.40
N ALA A 191 -4.42 -20.37 2.43
CA ALA A 191 -3.42 -19.34 2.18
C ALA A 191 -3.20 -18.44 3.40
N LEU A 192 -4.27 -17.95 4.04
CA LEU A 192 -4.13 -17.13 5.25
C LEU A 192 -3.55 -17.86 6.46
N THR A 193 -3.82 -19.15 6.59
CA THR A 193 -3.24 -19.98 7.67
C THR A 193 -1.73 -20.06 7.51
N GLY A 194 -1.24 -20.30 6.29
CA GLY A 194 0.20 -20.32 6.02
C GLY A 194 0.87 -18.96 6.19
N LEU A 195 0.18 -17.86 5.87
CA LEU A 195 0.74 -16.50 6.01
C LEU A 195 1.08 -16.19 7.48
N ARG A 196 0.19 -16.59 8.40
CA ARG A 196 0.40 -16.42 9.85
C ARG A 196 1.59 -17.25 10.35
N GLY A 197 1.86 -18.41 9.74
CA GLY A 197 3.04 -19.23 10.01
C GLY A 197 4.32 -18.57 9.49
N LEU A 198 4.32 -18.11 8.23
CA LEU A 198 5.48 -17.44 7.61
C LEU A 198 5.88 -16.16 8.34
N ALA A 199 4.90 -15.34 8.71
CA ALA A 199 5.17 -14.14 9.46
C ALA A 199 5.96 -14.50 10.74
N GLY A 200 5.55 -15.55 11.45
CA GLY A 200 6.22 -16.03 12.68
C GLY A 200 7.71 -16.33 12.50
N ASP A 201 8.09 -16.94 11.38
CA ASP A 201 9.49 -17.29 11.09
C ASP A 201 10.36 -16.07 10.70
N LEU A 202 9.76 -14.98 10.21
CA LEU A 202 10.47 -13.75 9.84
C LEU A 202 10.78 -12.86 11.07
N ASP A 203 9.98 -12.94 12.14
CA ASP A 203 10.21 -12.20 13.40
C ASP A 203 11.34 -12.83 14.25
N ASP A 204 11.48 -14.16 14.22
CA ASP A 204 12.47 -14.90 15.01
C ASP A 204 13.92 -14.77 14.46
N THR A 205 14.07 -14.20 13.26
CA THR A 205 15.38 -13.81 12.72
C THR A 205 15.93 -12.49 13.29
N GLY A 206 15.18 -11.81 14.16
CA GLY A 206 15.64 -10.66 14.94
C GLY A 206 16.29 -11.06 16.27
N GLU A 207 17.55 -11.52 16.24
CA GLU A 207 18.37 -11.85 17.42
C GLU A 207 18.22 -10.87 18.61
N PRO A 208 18.13 -11.39 19.85
CA PRO A 208 18.77 -10.78 21.01
C PRO A 208 20.03 -11.59 21.37
N GLY A 209 21.17 -10.95 21.19
CA GLY A 209 22.47 -11.56 21.44
C GLY A 209 22.85 -11.80 22.91
N LYS A 210 24.07 -12.32 23.02
CA LYS A 210 24.94 -12.52 24.20
C LYS A 210 24.68 -13.77 25.03
N ALA A 211 25.30 -14.86 24.59
CA ALA A 211 25.91 -15.82 25.50
C ALA A 211 26.89 -15.07 26.43
N LYS A 212 26.57 -15.06 27.73
CA LYS A 212 27.42 -14.51 28.78
C LYS A 212 28.46 -15.57 29.14
N ALA A 213 29.73 -15.22 29.04
CA ALA A 213 30.82 -15.97 29.66
C ALA A 213 30.80 -15.72 31.16
N ASP A 214 30.79 -16.80 31.94
CA ASP A 214 31.66 -17.04 33.10
C ASP A 214 31.71 -18.56 33.33
#